data_AF-A0A8S0H728-F1
#
_entry.id   AF-A0A8S0H728-F1
#
_cell.length_a   1.000
_cell.length_b   1.000
_cell.length_c   1.000
_cell.angle_alpha   90.00
_cell.angle_beta   90.00
_cell.angle_gamma   90.00
#
_symmetry.space_group_name_H-M   'P 1'
#
loop_
_entity.id
_entity.type
_entity.pdbx_description
1 polymer ?
#
loop_
_entity_poly.entity_id
_entity_poly.type
_entity_poly.pdbx_seq_one_letter_code
_entity_poly.pdbx_strand_id
1 'polypeptide(L)'
;MPSNCRLACVQRPAPGPQPSPAIWILSAPYGNRKAVVYRKGGAGMEHEQEVLIEAGSTISPTRCFNVRTASANVLVIEASLS
;
A
#
# COMPACT_ATOMS: atom_id res chain seq x y z
N MET A 1 0.30 32.70 -11.39
CA MET A 1 -0.21 31.76 -10.38
C MET A 1 -0.90 30.61 -11.10
N PRO A 2 -0.55 29.33 -10.85
CA PRO A 2 -1.44 28.25 -11.22
C PRO A 2 -1.93 27.53 -9.97
N SER A 3 -3.15 27.86 -9.57
CA SER A 3 -4.02 26.96 -8.82
C SER A 3 -4.66 26.00 -9.83
N ASN A 4 -4.24 24.74 -9.81
CA ASN A 4 -5.00 23.68 -10.46
C ASN A 4 -4.94 22.41 -9.62
N CYS A 5 -5.80 22.37 -8.60
CA CYS A 5 -6.23 21.14 -7.95
C CYS A 5 -6.98 20.30 -8.99
N ARG A 6 -6.34 19.26 -9.54
CA ARG A 6 -7.09 18.20 -10.24
C ARG A 6 -7.32 17.05 -9.27
N LEU A 7 -8.60 16.92 -8.92
CA LEU A 7 -9.20 15.80 -8.23
C LEU A 7 -8.71 14.45 -8.77
N ALA A 8 -8.55 13.51 -7.84
CA ALA A 8 -8.32 12.10 -8.08
C ALA A 8 -9.23 11.59 -9.19
N CYS A 9 -8.61 11.08 -10.26
CA CYS A 9 -9.32 10.29 -11.24
C CYS A 9 -9.67 8.95 -10.58
N VAL A 10 -10.89 8.84 -10.05
CA VAL A 10 -11.52 7.54 -9.84
C VAL A 10 -11.86 7.00 -11.23
N GLN A 11 -10.86 6.46 -11.91
CA GLN A 11 -11.08 5.71 -13.14
C GLN A 11 -11.87 4.46 -12.77
N ARG A 12 -13.15 4.47 -13.10
CA ARG A 12 -14.00 3.28 -13.10
C ARG A 12 -13.30 2.25 -14.00
N PRO A 13 -12.93 1.05 -13.52
CA PRO A 13 -12.27 0.09 -14.38
C PRO A 13 -13.19 -0.26 -15.55
N ALA A 14 -12.65 -0.23 -16.77
CA ALA A 14 -13.29 -0.87 -17.92
C ALA A 14 -13.58 -2.35 -17.58
N PRO A 15 -14.58 -3.00 -18.20
CA PRO A 15 -14.88 -4.41 -17.97
C PRO A 15 -13.76 -5.28 -18.56
N GLY A 16 -12.64 -5.34 -17.86
CA GLY A 16 -11.60 -6.35 -17.97
C GLY A 16 -11.62 -7.22 -16.70
N PRO A 17 -10.85 -8.32 -16.68
CA PRO A 17 -10.72 -9.14 -15.47
C PRO A 17 -10.33 -8.22 -14.31
N GLN A 18 -11.25 -8.09 -13.35
CA GLN A 18 -11.02 -7.30 -12.16
C GLN A 18 -9.80 -7.91 -11.46
N PRO A 19 -8.73 -7.13 -11.22
CA PRO A 19 -7.55 -7.69 -10.59
C PRO A 19 -7.97 -8.29 -9.25
N SER A 20 -7.57 -9.53 -8.99
CA SER A 20 -7.83 -10.16 -7.70
C SER A 20 -7.37 -9.18 -6.60
N PRO A 21 -8.19 -8.96 -5.56
CA PRO A 21 -7.80 -8.09 -4.46
C PRO A 21 -6.43 -8.54 -3.94
N ALA A 22 -5.52 -7.59 -3.75
CA ALA A 22 -4.15 -7.88 -3.37
C ALA A 22 -3.78 -7.21 -2.05
N ILE A 23 -3.10 -7.95 -1.18
CA ILE A 23 -2.48 -7.43 0.05
C ILE A 23 -0.97 -7.43 -0.16
N TRP A 24 -0.35 -6.28 0.08
CA TRP A 24 1.11 -6.15 0.05
C TRP A 24 1.66 -6.16 1.47
N ILE A 25 2.58 -7.09 1.75
CA ILE A 25 3.30 -7.17 3.02
C ILE A 25 4.72 -6.69 2.76
N LEU A 26 5.03 -5.47 3.22
CA LEU A 26 6.33 -4.85 2.99
C LEU A 26 7.26 -5.06 4.18
N SER A 27 8.42 -5.65 3.92
CA SER A 27 9.53 -5.73 4.87
C SER A 27 10.50 -4.57 4.66
N ALA A 28 10.68 -3.74 5.69
CA ALA A 28 11.72 -2.71 5.71
C ALA A 28 12.80 -3.09 6.74
N PRO A 29 14.09 -3.19 6.35
CA PRO A 29 15.17 -3.49 7.28
C PRO A 29 15.26 -2.47 8.41
N TYR A 30 15.71 -2.89 9.59
CA TYR A 30 16.01 -1.97 10.68
C TYR A 30 17.03 -0.92 10.24
N GLY A 31 16.77 0.35 10.54
CA GLY A 31 17.61 1.47 10.13
C GLY A 31 17.39 1.95 8.69
N ASN A 32 16.42 1.41 7.95
CA ASN A 32 16.04 1.92 6.64
C ASN A 32 15.48 3.35 6.77
N ARG A 33 16.19 4.32 6.17
CA ARG A 33 15.84 5.75 6.25
C ARG A 33 14.72 6.17 5.29
N LYS A 34 14.31 5.28 4.38
CA LYS A 34 13.27 5.50 3.38
C LYS A 34 11.86 5.23 3.92
N ALA A 35 11.72 4.79 5.17
CA ALA A 35 10.43 4.55 5.80
C ALA A 35 10.37 5.24 7.16
N VAL A 36 9.28 5.96 7.42
CA VAL A 36 9.03 6.65 8.69
C VAL A 36 7.68 6.22 9.24
N VAL A 37 7.66 5.80 10.50
CA VAL A 37 6.45 5.42 11.22
C VAL A 37 5.91 6.64 11.97
N TYR A 38 4.61 6.90 11.88
CA TYR A 38 3.94 7.98 12.61
C TYR A 38 2.55 7.54 13.07
N ARG A 39 2.00 8.25 14.06
CA ARG A 39 0.65 8.00 14.56
C ARG A 39 -0.39 8.64 13.66
N LYS A 40 -1.49 7.93 13.39
CA LYS A 40 -2.62 8.50 12.65
C LYS A 40 -3.28 9.62 13.46
N GLY A 41 -3.58 10.74 12.80
CA GLY A 41 -4.20 11.91 13.42
C GLY A 41 -5.74 11.89 13.45
N GLY A 42 -6.37 10.77 13.10
CA GLY A 42 -7.83 10.65 13.04
C GLY A 42 -8.47 10.34 14.40
N ALA A 43 -9.69 10.83 14.62
CA ALA A 43 -10.47 10.48 15.82
C ALA A 43 -10.73 8.97 15.88
N GLY A 44 -10.47 8.33 17.03
CA GLY A 44 -10.61 6.88 17.21
C GLY A 44 -9.48 6.05 16.61
N MET A 45 -8.42 6.68 16.10
CA MET A 45 -7.25 6.02 15.50
C MET A 45 -6.02 6.11 16.40
N GLU A 46 -6.22 6.33 17.71
CA GLU A 46 -5.12 6.61 18.66
C GLU A 46 -4.12 5.45 18.79
N HIS A 47 -4.58 4.24 18.45
CA HIS A 47 -3.77 3.02 18.47
C HIS A 47 -3.21 2.63 17.10
N GLU A 48 -3.57 3.36 16.03
CA GLU A 48 -3.11 3.05 14.68
C GLU A 48 -1.87 3.85 14.30
N GLN A 49 -0.99 3.19 13.53
CA GLN A 49 0.21 3.78 12.97
C GLN A 49 0.17 3.70 11.46
N GLU A 50 0.78 4.69 10.81
CA GLU A 50 1.02 4.70 9.37
C GLU A 50 2.52 4.72 9.11
N VAL A 51 2.88 4.22 7.93
CA VAL A 51 4.26 4.23 7.43
C VAL A 51 4.29 5.05 6.16
N LEU A 52 5.06 6.14 6.17
CA LEU A 52 5.38 6.92 4.98
C LEU A 52 6.65 6.36 4.36
N ILE A 53 6.60 6.07 3.06
CA ILE A 53 7.73 5.60 2.27
C ILE A 53 8.20 6.74 1.37
N GLU A 54 9.51 6.98 1.34
CA GLU A 54 10.12 7.99 0.49
C GLU A 54 9.82 7.73 -0.98
N ALA A 55 9.41 8.77 -1.70
CA ALA A 55 9.11 8.69 -3.12
C ALA A 55 10.34 8.25 -3.93
N GLY A 56 10.15 7.33 -4.88
CA GLY A 56 11.25 6.77 -5.67
C GLY A 56 11.96 5.58 -5.00
N SER A 57 11.51 5.15 -3.82
CA SER A 57 11.99 3.90 -3.21
C SER A 57 11.64 2.69 -4.07
N THR A 58 12.52 1.69 -4.07
CA THR A 58 12.31 0.45 -4.83
C THR A 58 11.68 -0.59 -3.92
N ILE A 59 10.50 -1.08 -4.33
CA ILE A 59 9.79 -2.19 -3.69
C ILE A 59 9.95 -3.44 -4.57
N SER A 60 10.64 -4.44 -4.04
CA SER A 60 10.96 -5.67 -4.78
C SER A 60 10.13 -6.84 -4.24
N PRO A 61 9.20 -7.42 -5.02
CA PRO A 61 8.45 -8.61 -4.64
C PRO A 61 9.40 -9.79 -4.37
N THR A 62 9.19 -10.48 -3.26
CA THR A 62 9.97 -11.66 -2.85
C THR A 62 9.15 -12.94 -2.96
N ARG A 63 7.83 -12.86 -2.75
CA ARG A 63 6.92 -14.01 -2.82
C ARG A 63 5.51 -13.58 -3.19
N CYS A 64 4.80 -14.42 -3.93
CA CYS A 64 3.39 -14.21 -4.27
C CYS A 64 2.61 -15.50 -4.07
N PHE A 65 1.46 -15.44 -3.39
CA PHE A 65 0.61 -16.61 -3.16
C PHE A 65 -0.84 -16.19 -2.88
N ASN A 66 -1.80 -17.08 -3.14
CA ASN A 66 -3.20 -16.82 -2.86
C ASN A 66 -3.57 -17.29 -1.45
N VAL A 67 -4.31 -16.46 -0.72
CA VAL A 67 -4.90 -16.79 0.58
C VAL A 67 -6.42 -16.74 0.46
N ARG A 68 -7.07 -17.77 0.98
CA ARG A 68 -8.52 -17.81 1.10
C ARG A 68 -8.93 -17.16 2.41
N THR A 69 -9.61 -16.04 2.33
CA THR A 69 -10.22 -15.36 3.49
C THR A 69 -11.69 -15.77 3.61
N ALA A 70 -12.36 -15.32 4.67
CA ALA A 70 -13.79 -15.59 4.87
C ALA A 70 -14.68 -15.00 3.76
N SER A 71 -14.23 -13.94 3.09
CA SER A 71 -15.02 -13.20 2.11
C SER A 71 -14.47 -13.26 0.68
N ALA A 72 -13.19 -13.57 0.48
CA ALA A 72 -12.57 -13.58 -0.85
C ALA A 72 -11.28 -14.41 -0.94
N ASN A 73 -10.92 -14.81 -2.16
CA ASN A 73 -9.55 -15.20 -2.47
C ASN A 73 -8.73 -13.94 -2.73
N VAL A 74 -7.61 -13.79 -2.02
CA VAL A 74 -6.77 -12.59 -2.03
C VAL A 74 -5.37 -13.00 -2.45
N LEU A 75 -4.76 -12.24 -3.36
CA LEU A 75 -3.35 -12.39 -3.69
C LEU A 75 -2.50 -11.68 -2.63
N VAL A 76 -1.64 -12.41 -1.94
CA VAL A 76 -0.67 -11.84 -1.01
C VAL A 76 0.68 -11.70 -1.73
N ILE A 77 1.24 -10.50 -1.67
CA ILE A 77 2.54 -10.15 -2.25
C ILE A 77 3.45 -9.73 -1.10
N GLU A 78 4.41 -10.57 -0.76
CA GLU A 78 5.50 -10.20 0.14
C GLU A 78 6.55 -9.44 -0.67
N ALA A 79 7.05 -8.33 -0.13
CA ALA A 79 8.03 -7.50 -0.78
C ALA A 79 9.05 -6.93 0.22
N SER A 80 10.19 -6.49 -0.31
CA SER A 80 11.24 -5.81 0.46
C SER A 80 11.41 -4.37 -0.02
N LEU A 81 11.63 -3.46 0.94
CA LEU A 81 11.95 -2.06 0.67
C LEU A 81 13.46 -1.85 0.65
N SER A 82 13.97 -1.26 -0.44
CA SER A 82 15.40 -1.00 -0.66
C SER A 82 15.69 0.47 -0.98
#